data_AF-A0AAV1B247-F1
#
_entry.id   AF-A0AAV1B247-F1
#
_cell.length_a   1.000
_cell.length_b   1.000
_cell.length_c   1.000
_cell.angle_alpha   90.00
_cell.angle_beta   90.00
_cell.angle_gamma   90.00
#
_symmetry.space_group_name_H-M   'P 1'
#
loop_
_entity.id
_entity.type
_entity.pdbx_description
1 polymer ?
#
loop_
_entity_poly.entity_id
_entity_poly.type
_entity_poly.pdbx_seq_one_letter_code
_entity_poly.pdbx_strand_id
1 'polypeptide(L)'
;MLDIVKTTMSNTTYSNQQGFKFPIKYIAPQQVPVQYGGLSREGEQEFTTANPATEVIIKPATKHAVEFPISEMRIKTCFITKTNLIMVLVLVLNCGYKSTLVWEIRVVDWNVSYGAEFVPSAEDGYTVIVQKNRKISPADETVINNTFKIGEPGKVVLTIDNQTSKKKKLLYRSKTIPISE
;
A
#
# COMPACT_ATOMS: atom_id res chain seq x y z
N MET A 1 -12.87 -24.78 -2.96
CA MET A 1 -12.00 -24.55 -4.15
C MET A 1 -10.79 -23.68 -3.80
N LEU A 2 -10.94 -22.61 -3.00
CA LEU A 2 -9.80 -21.85 -2.47
C LEU A 2 -8.96 -22.63 -1.43
N ASP A 3 -9.59 -23.54 -0.68
CA ASP A 3 -8.90 -24.33 0.34
C ASP A 3 -8.03 -25.42 -0.24
N ILE A 4 -8.41 -25.99 -1.40
CA ILE A 4 -7.58 -26.97 -2.11
C ILE A 4 -6.26 -26.30 -2.54
N VAL A 5 -6.29 -25.06 -3.05
CA VAL A 5 -5.06 -24.35 -3.47
C VAL A 5 -4.13 -24.06 -2.28
N LYS A 6 -4.69 -23.69 -1.12
CA LYS A 6 -3.88 -23.43 0.09
C LYS A 6 -3.31 -24.72 0.68
N THR A 7 -4.09 -25.80 0.73
CA THR A 7 -3.64 -27.13 1.19
C THR A 7 -2.66 -27.79 0.22
N THR A 8 -2.74 -27.50 -1.09
CA THR A 8 -1.74 -27.96 -2.07
C THR A 8 -0.42 -27.18 -1.96
N MET A 9 -0.45 -25.92 -1.51
CA MET A 9 0.76 -25.10 -1.31
C MET A 9 1.50 -25.39 0.01
N SER A 10 0.84 -25.95 1.04
CA SER A 10 1.50 -26.35 2.29
C SER A 10 2.15 -27.75 2.23
N ASN A 11 1.68 -28.64 1.34
CA ASN A 11 2.11 -30.04 1.28
C ASN A 11 2.97 -30.40 0.06
N THR A 12 3.31 -29.44 -0.81
CA THR A 12 4.27 -29.73 -1.89
C THR A 12 5.61 -29.10 -1.55
N THR A 13 6.41 -29.94 -0.91
CA THR A 13 7.86 -29.90 -0.86
C THR A 13 8.43 -29.15 -2.06
N TYR A 14 9.18 -28.08 -1.79
CA TYR A 14 10.27 -27.63 -2.64
C TYR A 14 11.32 -28.76 -2.69
N SER A 15 11.01 -29.82 -3.41
CA SER A 15 11.94 -30.84 -3.86
C SER A 15 11.53 -31.21 -5.28
N ASN A 16 12.50 -31.13 -6.19
CA ASN A 16 12.48 -31.75 -7.51
C ASN A 16 11.58 -32.99 -7.53
N GLN A 17 10.56 -33.04 -8.40
CA GLN A 17 10.38 -34.04 -9.47
C GLN A 17 9.29 -33.55 -10.45
N GLN A 18 9.61 -33.56 -11.75
CA GLN A 18 8.70 -33.46 -12.91
C GLN A 18 7.95 -32.12 -13.14
N GLY A 19 8.67 -31.12 -13.64
CA GLY A 19 8.33 -30.51 -14.93
C GLY A 19 7.09 -29.61 -15.12
N PHE A 20 6.22 -29.38 -14.13
CA PHE A 20 5.09 -28.46 -14.32
C PHE A 20 5.40 -27.04 -13.83
N LYS A 21 6.10 -26.27 -14.67
CA LYS A 21 6.36 -24.84 -14.44
C LYS A 21 5.12 -24.03 -14.85
N PHE A 22 4.17 -23.84 -13.93
CA PHE A 22 3.08 -22.89 -14.18
C PHE A 22 3.67 -21.49 -14.44
N PRO A 23 3.25 -20.79 -15.50
CA PRO A 23 3.72 -19.43 -15.74
C PRO A 23 3.22 -18.52 -14.61
N ILE A 24 4.16 -17.91 -13.88
CA ILE A 24 3.89 -16.94 -12.80
C ILE A 24 3.03 -15.76 -13.30
N LYS A 25 2.94 -15.55 -14.62
CA LYS A 25 2.10 -14.55 -15.28
C LYS A 25 0.62 -14.58 -14.91
N TYR A 26 0.08 -15.73 -14.51
CA TYR A 26 -1.36 -15.88 -14.21
C TYR A 26 -1.68 -15.79 -12.71
N ILE A 27 -0.65 -15.63 -11.87
CA ILE A 27 -0.81 -15.60 -10.41
C ILE A 27 -0.74 -14.14 -9.97
N ALA A 28 -1.70 -13.73 -9.15
CA ALA A 28 -1.74 -12.38 -8.63
C ALA A 28 -0.50 -12.13 -7.74
N PRO A 29 0.17 -10.96 -7.82
CA PRO A 29 1.42 -10.72 -7.10
C PRO A 29 1.33 -10.93 -5.59
N GLN A 30 0.16 -10.72 -4.99
CA GLN A 30 -0.13 -10.93 -3.57
C GLN A 30 -0.15 -12.41 -3.13
N GLN A 31 -0.27 -13.36 -4.08
CA GLN A 31 -0.21 -14.79 -3.82
C GLN A 31 1.17 -15.38 -4.08
N VAL A 32 2.04 -14.66 -4.78
CA VAL A 32 3.39 -15.12 -5.10
C VAL A 32 4.33 -14.81 -3.93
N PRO A 33 5.10 -15.78 -3.41
CA PRO A 33 6.06 -15.53 -2.33
C PRO A 33 7.10 -14.46 -2.68
N VAL A 34 7.55 -13.70 -1.68
CA VAL A 34 8.58 -12.64 -1.87
C VAL A 34 9.89 -13.16 -2.46
N GLN A 35 10.25 -14.41 -2.18
CA GLN A 35 11.43 -15.08 -2.77
C GLN A 35 11.31 -15.29 -4.29
N TYR A 36 10.08 -15.31 -4.84
CA TYR A 36 9.82 -15.47 -6.28
C TYR A 36 9.33 -14.19 -6.96
N GLY A 37 9.50 -13.04 -6.31
CA GLY A 37 9.18 -11.77 -6.93
C GLY A 37 7.79 -11.22 -6.61
N GLY A 38 7.01 -11.86 -5.74
CA GLY A 38 5.70 -11.38 -5.30
C GLY A 38 5.71 -10.66 -3.94
N LEU A 39 4.55 -10.61 -3.28
CA LEU A 39 4.34 -9.95 -1.98
C LEU A 39 3.90 -10.91 -0.87
N SER A 40 3.68 -12.19 -1.17
CA SER A 40 3.23 -13.17 -0.16
C SER A 40 4.36 -13.49 0.83
N ARG A 41 4.01 -13.46 2.12
CA ARG A 41 4.88 -13.75 3.27
C ARG A 41 4.07 -14.47 4.35
N GLU A 42 4.71 -15.30 5.15
CA GLU A 42 4.09 -15.96 6.31
C GLU A 42 4.13 -15.03 7.54
N GLY A 43 3.06 -15.01 8.35
CA GLY A 43 2.95 -14.22 9.60
C GLY A 43 1.81 -13.17 9.61
N GLU A 44 1.56 -12.56 10.79
CA GLU A 44 0.61 -11.44 10.91
C GLU A 44 1.13 -10.21 10.17
N GLN A 45 0.37 -9.76 9.18
CA GLN A 45 0.70 -8.60 8.36
C GLN A 45 -0.51 -7.68 8.26
N GLU A 46 -0.25 -6.38 8.17
CA GLU A 46 -1.31 -5.40 7.94
C GLU A 46 -2.06 -5.66 6.62
N PHE A 47 -1.42 -6.33 5.67
CA PHE A 47 -2.03 -6.63 4.38
C PHE A 47 -2.08 -8.14 4.13
N THR A 48 -3.26 -8.63 3.76
CA THR A 48 -3.51 -10.05 3.48
C THR A 48 -3.64 -10.31 1.98
N THR A 49 -3.83 -11.58 1.58
CA THR A 49 -4.13 -11.96 0.19
C THR A 49 -5.45 -11.38 -0.33
N ALA A 50 -6.30 -10.85 0.55
CA ALA A 50 -7.52 -10.15 0.17
C ALA A 50 -7.26 -8.74 -0.37
N ASN A 51 -6.09 -8.14 -0.07
CA ASN A 51 -5.75 -6.81 -0.55
C ASN A 51 -5.07 -6.91 -1.94
N PRO A 52 -5.66 -6.33 -3.00
CA PRO A 52 -5.07 -6.39 -4.33
C PRO A 52 -3.76 -5.58 -4.36
N ALA A 53 -2.78 -6.10 -5.08
CA ALA A 53 -1.52 -5.42 -5.34
C ALA A 53 -1.52 -4.84 -6.75
N THR A 54 -1.03 -3.62 -6.89
CA THR A 54 -0.84 -2.98 -8.19
C THR A 54 0.57 -3.24 -8.69
N GLU A 55 0.66 -3.62 -9.96
CA GLU A 55 1.93 -3.83 -10.66
C GLU A 55 2.18 -2.70 -11.65
N VAL A 56 3.38 -2.11 -11.58
CA VAL A 56 3.81 -1.04 -12.48
C VAL A 56 5.19 -1.34 -13.04
N ILE A 57 5.39 -1.05 -14.33
CA ILE A 57 6.69 -1.11 -14.98
C ILE A 57 7.28 0.30 -15.03
N ILE A 58 8.43 0.48 -14.37
CA ILE A 58 9.20 1.71 -14.38
C ILE A 58 10.22 1.65 -15.53
N LYS A 59 10.21 2.67 -16.39
CA LYS A 59 11.13 2.75 -17.52
C LYS A 59 12.59 2.94 -17.05
N PRO A 60 13.58 2.57 -17.88
CA PRO A 60 14.98 2.89 -17.63
C PRO A 60 15.22 4.38 -17.45
N ALA A 61 16.15 4.78 -16.58
CA ALA A 61 16.58 6.17 -16.39
C ALA A 61 15.41 7.16 -16.18
N THR A 62 14.35 6.74 -15.46
CA THR A 62 13.18 7.58 -15.19
C THR A 62 12.78 7.58 -13.72
N LYS A 63 12.20 8.69 -13.31
CA LYS A 63 11.46 8.81 -12.06
C LYS A 63 10.00 8.47 -12.30
N HIS A 64 9.45 7.60 -11.46
CA HIS A 64 8.04 7.26 -11.44
C HIS A 64 7.43 7.72 -10.12
N ALA A 65 6.26 8.37 -10.21
CA ALA A 65 5.53 8.85 -9.06
C ALA A 65 4.23 8.05 -8.90
N VAL A 66 3.98 7.56 -7.67
CA VAL A 66 2.70 6.97 -7.28
C VAL A 66 2.04 7.92 -6.30
N GLU A 67 0.83 8.36 -6.61
CA GLU A 67 0.08 9.30 -5.78
C GLU A 67 -1.06 8.58 -5.06
N PHE A 68 -1.13 8.76 -3.75
CA PHE A 68 -2.26 8.33 -2.92
C PHE A 68 -3.05 9.56 -2.50
N PRO A 69 -4.20 9.84 -3.14
CA PRO A 69 -5.03 10.96 -2.75
C PRO A 69 -5.61 10.72 -1.37
N ILE A 70 -5.50 11.74 -0.52
CA ILE A 70 -6.07 11.79 0.82
C ILE A 70 -7.21 12.80 0.76
N SER A 71 -8.38 12.28 0.39
CA SER A 71 -9.62 13.06 0.43
C SER A 71 -10.14 13.17 1.85
N GLU A 72 -10.92 14.21 2.10
CA GLU A 72 -11.63 14.30 3.38
C GLU A 72 -12.59 13.11 3.57
N MET A 73 -12.25 12.18 4.47
CA MET A 73 -13.11 11.03 4.78
C MET A 73 -14.20 11.44 5.77
N ARG A 74 -15.26 12.09 5.30
CA ARG A 74 -16.37 12.52 6.15
C ARG A 74 -17.15 11.32 6.70
N ILE A 75 -16.77 10.82 7.87
CA ILE A 75 -17.65 9.96 8.65
C ILE A 75 -18.80 10.84 9.16
N LYS A 76 -19.98 10.68 8.57
CA LYS A 76 -21.21 11.30 9.07
C LYS A 76 -21.72 10.49 10.26
N THR A 77 -21.20 10.75 11.46
CA THR A 77 -21.81 10.16 12.67
C THR A 77 -23.06 10.96 13.02
N CYS A 78 -24.24 10.36 12.80
CA CYS A 78 -25.52 10.95 13.17
C CYS A 78 -25.94 10.43 14.56
N PHE A 79 -25.92 11.28 15.57
CA PHE A 79 -26.58 10.96 16.84
C PHE A 79 -28.07 11.29 16.72
N ILE A 80 -28.92 10.25 16.59
CA ILE A 80 -30.37 10.41 16.71
C ILE A 80 -30.71 10.31 18.20
N THR A 81 -30.82 11.43 18.90
CA THR A 81 -31.40 11.43 20.25
C THR A 81 -32.92 11.35 20.14
N LYS A 82 -33.52 10.32 20.77
CA LYS A 82 -34.96 10.08 20.71
C LYS A 82 -35.66 10.98 21.73
N THR A 83 -36.01 12.20 21.35
CA THR A 83 -36.92 13.06 22.14
C THR A 83 -37.83 13.90 21.25
N ASN A 84 -39.07 14.06 21.72
CA ASN A 84 -40.23 14.57 20.97
C ASN A 84 -40.00 15.93 20.31
N LEU A 85 -40.22 15.95 18.99
CA LEU A 85 -40.94 16.97 18.23
C LEU A 85 -40.66 18.46 18.56
N ILE A 86 -39.43 18.94 18.38
CA ILE A 86 -39.11 20.34 17.99
C ILE A 86 -37.67 20.34 17.45
N MET A 87 -37.51 20.83 16.22
CA MET A 87 -36.26 21.05 15.47
C MET A 87 -35.07 20.13 15.81
N VAL A 88 -34.93 19.09 15.00
CA VAL A 88 -33.66 18.39 14.78
C VAL A 88 -32.68 19.36 14.13
N LEU A 89 -32.00 20.18 14.93
CA LEU A 89 -30.73 20.73 14.53
C LEU A 89 -29.73 19.58 14.63
N VAL A 90 -29.47 18.91 13.50
CA VAL A 90 -28.32 18.01 13.38
C VAL A 90 -27.09 18.89 13.60
N LEU A 91 -26.56 18.92 14.83
CA LEU A 91 -25.19 19.38 15.07
C LEU A 91 -24.29 18.37 14.37
N VAL A 92 -24.00 18.62 13.10
CA VAL A 92 -22.85 18.02 12.42
C VAL A 92 -21.63 18.65 13.07
N LEU A 93 -21.25 18.13 14.24
CA LEU A 93 -19.91 18.39 14.75
C LEU A 93 -18.97 17.74 13.72
N ASN A 94 -18.21 18.58 13.02
CA ASN A 94 -17.06 18.13 12.25
C ASN A 94 -16.02 17.57 13.23
N CYS A 95 -16.27 16.38 13.76
CA CYS A 95 -15.27 15.61 14.47
C CYS A 95 -14.25 15.23 13.39
N GLY A 96 -13.08 15.88 13.40
CA GLY A 96 -12.01 15.59 12.45
C GLY A 96 -11.67 14.11 12.52
N TYR A 97 -11.88 13.38 11.43
CA TYR A 97 -11.53 11.97 11.36
C TYR A 97 -10.00 11.88 11.25
N LYS A 98 -9.36 11.32 12.27
CA LYS A 98 -7.96 10.90 12.16
C LYS A 98 -7.96 9.57 11.42
N SER A 99 -7.22 9.47 10.33
CA SER A 99 -7.03 8.22 9.59
C SER A 99 -5.55 7.93 9.45
N THR A 100 -5.19 6.68 9.23
CA THR A 100 -3.81 6.28 8.96
C THR A 100 -3.75 5.67 7.58
N LEU A 101 -2.98 6.28 6.68
CA LEU A 101 -2.61 5.65 5.43
C LEU A 101 -1.47 4.69 5.71
N VAL A 102 -1.66 3.42 5.40
CA VAL A 102 -0.58 2.44 5.38
C VAL A 102 -0.36 1.98 3.96
N TRP A 103 0.90 1.83 3.59
CA TRP A 103 1.28 1.31 2.29
C TRP A 103 2.52 0.45 2.40
N GLU A 104 2.65 -0.42 1.42
CA GLU A 104 3.86 -1.16 1.23
C GLU A 104 4.24 -1.21 -0.24
N ILE A 105 5.55 -1.27 -0.48
CA ILE A 105 6.13 -1.30 -1.80
C ILE A 105 7.23 -2.36 -1.90
N ARG A 106 7.39 -2.89 -3.10
CA ARG A 106 8.49 -3.78 -3.45
C ARG A 106 8.96 -3.50 -4.86
N VAL A 107 10.27 -3.39 -5.01
CA VAL A 107 10.90 -3.21 -6.31
C VAL A 107 11.71 -4.46 -6.64
N VAL A 108 11.33 -5.13 -7.72
CA VAL A 108 12.03 -6.35 -8.19
C VAL A 108 13.43 -5.98 -8.67
N ASP A 109 14.41 -6.81 -8.34
CA ASP A 109 15.84 -6.67 -8.67
C ASP A 109 16.55 -5.46 -8.03
N TRP A 110 15.93 -4.81 -7.03
CA TRP A 110 16.53 -3.75 -6.21
C TRP A 110 17.16 -2.62 -7.08
N ASN A 111 18.00 -1.74 -6.54
CA ASN A 111 18.71 -0.69 -7.30
C ASN A 111 17.85 0.47 -7.81
N VAL A 112 16.91 0.95 -7.01
CA VAL A 112 16.23 2.22 -7.25
C VAL A 112 16.35 3.11 -6.01
N SER A 113 16.19 4.41 -6.18
CA SER A 113 16.03 5.31 -5.03
C SER A 113 14.55 5.51 -4.75
N TYR A 114 14.17 5.43 -3.48
CA TYR A 114 12.80 5.61 -3.03
C TYR A 114 12.73 6.70 -1.98
N GLY A 115 11.70 7.53 -2.08
CA GLY A 115 11.23 8.37 -0.99
C GLY A 115 9.73 8.64 -1.07
N ALA A 116 9.22 9.24 -0.01
CA ALA A 116 7.81 9.54 0.15
C ALA A 116 7.65 10.93 0.76
N GLU A 117 6.73 11.69 0.19
CA GLU A 117 6.44 13.05 0.60
C GLU A 117 4.93 13.21 0.70
N PHE A 118 4.45 13.97 1.69
CA PHE A 118 3.07 14.37 1.79
C PHE A 118 2.95 15.82 1.35
N VAL A 119 2.05 16.06 0.40
CA VAL A 119 1.75 17.39 -0.14
C VAL A 119 0.35 17.76 0.31
N PRO A 120 0.19 18.71 1.25
CA PRO A 120 -1.12 19.20 1.67
C PRO A 120 -1.88 19.82 0.49
N SER A 121 -3.20 19.77 0.52
CA SER A 121 -4.04 20.47 -0.47
C SER A 121 -4.22 21.96 -0.16
N ALA A 122 -3.92 22.39 1.07
CA ALA A 122 -3.97 23.80 1.46
C ALA A 122 -2.86 24.60 0.74
N GLU A 123 -3.17 25.81 0.28
CA GLU A 123 -2.24 26.66 -0.49
C GLU A 123 -1.02 27.11 0.32
N ASP A 124 -1.15 27.17 1.65
CA ASP A 124 -0.11 27.50 2.62
C ASP A 124 0.54 26.27 3.27
N GLY A 125 0.16 25.07 2.84
CA GLY A 125 0.68 23.81 3.38
C GLY A 125 2.11 23.52 2.90
N TYR A 126 2.97 23.09 3.83
CA TYR A 126 4.34 22.67 3.52
C TYR A 126 4.40 21.17 3.18
N THR A 127 5.23 20.81 2.19
CA THR A 127 5.52 19.41 1.90
C THR A 127 6.24 18.76 3.08
N VAL A 128 5.66 17.69 3.62
CA VAL A 128 6.23 16.91 4.72
C VAL A 128 6.99 15.72 4.15
N ILE A 129 8.28 15.59 4.47
CA ILE A 129 9.09 14.43 4.08
C ILE A 129 8.70 13.25 4.98
N VAL A 130 7.96 12.30 4.43
CA VAL A 130 7.53 11.09 5.15
C VAL A 130 8.65 10.04 5.17
N GLN A 131 9.35 9.91 4.05
CA GLN A 131 10.52 9.04 3.92
C GLN A 131 11.56 9.77 3.09
N LYS A 132 12.71 10.05 3.69
CA LYS A 132 13.85 10.63 2.97
C LYS A 132 14.28 9.71 1.84
N ASN A 133 14.55 10.32 0.67
CA ASN A 133 15.08 9.60 -0.47
C ASN A 133 16.34 8.82 -0.09
N ARG A 134 16.28 7.50 -0.26
CA ARG A 134 17.43 6.60 -0.09
C ARG A 134 17.47 5.55 -1.18
N LYS A 135 18.65 5.04 -1.46
CA LYS A 135 18.82 3.89 -2.37
C LYS A 135 18.31 2.65 -1.65
N ILE A 136 17.42 1.90 -2.29
CA ILE A 136 16.96 0.62 -1.77
C ILE A 136 18.03 -0.43 -2.06
N SER A 137 18.58 -1.00 -0.99
CA SER A 137 19.49 -2.14 -1.04
C SER A 137 18.73 -3.46 -0.87
N PRO A 138 19.31 -4.60 -1.30
CA PRO A 138 18.73 -5.92 -1.01
C PRO A 138 18.61 -6.24 0.49
N ALA A 139 19.32 -5.51 1.35
CA ALA A 139 19.30 -5.68 2.79
C ALA A 139 18.13 -4.96 3.49
N ASP A 140 17.49 -3.99 2.82
CA ASP A 140 16.41 -3.14 3.38
C ASP A 140 15.04 -3.87 3.46
N GLU A 141 15.08 -5.17 3.74
CA GLU A 141 13.94 -6.11 3.69
C GLU A 141 13.26 -6.20 2.31
N THR A 142 12.64 -7.36 2.04
CA THR A 142 12.13 -7.65 0.68
C THR A 142 10.89 -6.84 0.26
N VAL A 143 10.36 -6.00 1.14
CA VAL A 143 9.16 -5.15 1.00
C VAL A 143 9.31 -4.07 2.04
N ILE A 144 9.12 -2.81 1.64
CA ILE A 144 9.19 -1.65 2.52
C ILE A 144 7.77 -1.29 2.92
N ASN A 145 7.50 -1.24 4.23
CA ASN A 145 6.23 -0.82 4.80
C ASN A 145 6.37 0.59 5.36
N ASN A 146 5.35 1.43 5.21
CA ASN A 146 5.31 2.73 5.85
C ASN A 146 3.89 3.15 6.21
N THR A 147 3.79 4.06 7.16
CA THR A 147 2.54 4.53 7.73
C THR A 147 2.57 6.04 7.86
N PHE A 148 1.44 6.70 7.59
CA PHE A 148 1.29 8.14 7.69
C PHE A 148 -0.06 8.48 8.31
N LYS A 149 -0.03 9.26 9.39
CA LYS A 149 -1.22 9.77 10.05
C LYS A 149 -1.76 10.97 9.26
N ILE A 150 -2.97 10.80 8.74
CA ILE A 150 -3.71 11.82 8.01
C ILE A 150 -4.35 12.75 9.03
N GLY A 151 -3.86 14.00 9.08
CA GLY A 151 -4.48 15.10 9.83
C GLY A 151 -5.19 16.12 8.94
N GLU A 152 -4.88 16.15 7.64
CA GLU A 152 -5.37 17.14 6.70
C GLU A 152 -5.52 16.54 5.28
N PRO A 153 -6.38 17.11 4.42
CA PRO A 153 -6.50 16.68 3.04
C PRO A 153 -5.22 16.99 2.24
N GLY A 154 -4.87 16.10 1.32
CA GLY A 154 -3.64 16.20 0.56
C GLY A 154 -3.39 14.98 -0.31
N LYS A 155 -2.13 14.71 -0.59
CA LYS A 155 -1.70 13.48 -1.24
C LYS A 155 -0.36 13.02 -0.72
N VAL A 156 -0.18 11.71 -0.58
CA VAL A 156 1.15 11.12 -0.40
C VAL A 156 1.69 10.77 -1.78
N VAL A 157 2.87 11.29 -2.11
CA VAL A 157 3.59 11.04 -3.36
C VAL A 157 4.79 10.17 -3.06
N LEU A 158 4.78 8.96 -3.60
CA LEU A 158 5.94 8.07 -3.59
C LEU A 158 6.76 8.32 -4.85
N THR A 159 8.05 8.59 -4.69
CA THR A 159 8.97 8.75 -5.82
C THR A 159 9.91 7.55 -5.89
N ILE A 160 9.90 6.86 -7.04
CA ILE A 160 10.79 5.76 -7.36
C ILE A 160 11.66 6.18 -8.53
N ASP A 161 12.95 6.40 -8.26
CA ASP A 161 13.94 6.79 -9.25
C ASP A 161 14.73 5.57 -9.73
N ASN A 162 14.46 5.15 -10.97
CA ASN A 162 15.21 4.10 -11.63
C ASN A 162 16.35 4.69 -12.45
N GLN A 163 17.53 4.78 -11.84
CA GLN A 163 18.75 5.23 -12.51
C GLN A 163 19.43 4.12 -13.34
N THR A 164 18.84 2.91 -13.39
CA THR A 164 19.38 1.80 -14.16
C THR A 164 18.92 1.86 -15.62
N SER A 165 19.69 1.24 -16.52
CA SER A 165 19.35 1.09 -17.93
C SER A 165 18.32 0.00 -18.21
N LYS A 166 17.85 -0.71 -17.18
CA LYS A 166 16.84 -1.78 -17.30
C LYS A 166 15.51 -1.30 -16.74
N LYS A 167 14.42 -1.77 -17.33
CA LYS A 167 13.08 -1.56 -16.75
C LYS A 167 12.98 -2.28 -15.40
N LYS A 168 12.25 -1.68 -14.46
CA LYS A 168 12.03 -2.24 -13.13
C LYS A 168 10.56 -2.51 -12.92
N LYS A 169 10.25 -3.51 -12.11
CA LYS A 169 8.88 -3.85 -11.73
C LYS A 169 8.64 -3.40 -10.29
N LEU A 170 7.67 -2.51 -10.11
CA LEU A 170 7.19 -2.04 -8.82
C LEU A 170 5.89 -2.78 -8.51
N LEU A 171 5.80 -3.32 -7.31
CA LEU A 171 4.57 -3.82 -6.71
C LEU A 171 4.23 -2.95 -5.52
N TYR A 172 2.98 -2.53 -5.38
CA TYR A 172 2.54 -1.78 -4.21
C TYR A 172 1.11 -2.13 -3.80
N ARG A 173 0.81 -1.95 -2.52
CA ARG A 173 -0.56 -1.94 -1.99
C ARG A 173 -0.67 -0.86 -0.93
N SER A 174 -1.83 -0.22 -0.87
CA SER A 174 -2.15 0.80 0.14
C SER A 174 -3.56 0.59 0.64
N LYS A 175 -3.80 0.99 1.89
CA LYS A 175 -5.14 1.05 2.48
C LYS A 175 -5.18 2.19 3.48
N THR A 176 -6.36 2.76 3.64
CA THR A 176 -6.62 3.77 4.67
C THR A 176 -7.38 3.11 5.81
N ILE A 177 -6.83 3.21 7.02
CA ILE A 177 -7.44 2.69 8.24
C ILE A 177 -8.02 3.88 9.01
N PRO A 178 -9.34 3.93 9.25
CA PRO A 178 -9.93 4.91 10.16
C PRO A 178 -9.43 4.69 11.59
N ILE A 179 -9.09 5.75 12.32
CA ILE A 179 -8.78 5.66 13.76
C ILE A 179 -10.09 5.90 14.51
N SER A 180 -10.61 4.88 15.19
CA SER A 180 -11.66 5.07 16.20
C SER A 180 -11.02 5.64 17.47
N GLU A 181 -11.37 6.87 17.85
CA GLU A 181 -11.15 7.37 19.21
C GLU A 181 -12.24 6.86 20.15
#